data_AF-A0A7U4DQ49-F1
#
_entry.id   AF-A0A7U4DQ49-F1
#
_cell.length_a   1.000
_cell.length_b   1.000
_cell.length_c   1.000
_cell.angle_alpha   90.00
_cell.angle_beta   90.00
_cell.angle_gamma   90.00
#
_symmetry.space_group_name_H-M   'P 1'
#
loop_
_entity.id
_entity.type
_entity.pdbx_description
1 polymer ?
#
loop_
_entity_poly.entity_id
_entity_poly.type
_entity_poly.pdbx_seq_one_letter_code
_entity_poly.pdbx_strand_id
1 'polypeptide(L)'
;MEKRKGRTSRLTRELINELAHNVAQGFSYKVSAALAGVAESTFYYWLAKGKESKSGIFLDFLEEIKVAEQKAKVTTLEAIKEIAYGGRIIKKIQERRDEEGRLIGTIETTEQLAPSLAACCWMLERRWPEEFAPRSALEISNGKNPFQFAGTLFQQAVLPGSADHGPVDTDDSDE
;
A
#
# COMPACT_ATOMS: atom_id res chain seq x y z
N MET A 1 36.82 -1.16 -19.16
CA MET A 1 36.38 -1.55 -17.80
C MET A 1 35.08 -0.83 -17.52
N GLU A 2 33.97 -1.56 -17.54
CA GLU A 2 32.64 -1.03 -17.30
C GLU A 2 32.51 -0.67 -15.82
N LYS A 3 32.26 0.60 -15.54
CA LYS A 3 32.21 1.16 -14.18
C LYS A 3 31.07 0.43 -13.44
N ARG A 4 31.37 -0.33 -12.38
CA ARG A 4 30.35 -0.88 -11.49
C ARG A 4 29.53 0.29 -10.96
N LYS A 5 28.33 0.49 -11.51
CA LYS A 5 27.39 1.53 -11.17
C LYS A 5 27.00 1.29 -9.71
N GLY A 6 27.66 1.98 -8.77
CA GLY A 6 27.24 1.97 -7.36
C GLY A 6 25.74 2.26 -7.29
N ARG A 7 25.02 1.60 -6.37
CA ARG A 7 23.55 1.58 -6.30
C ARG A 7 23.02 3.01 -6.49
N THR A 8 22.44 3.30 -7.65
CA THR A 8 21.98 4.65 -7.99
C THR A 8 20.77 4.99 -7.15
N SER A 9 21.00 5.53 -5.96
CA SER A 9 19.97 6.10 -5.09
C SER A 9 19.69 7.57 -5.43
N ARG A 10 19.93 7.99 -6.67
CA ARG A 10 19.58 9.33 -7.13
C ARG A 10 18.24 9.24 -7.84
N LEU A 11 17.26 10.01 -7.37
CA LEU A 11 15.96 10.12 -8.00
C LEU A 11 16.13 10.77 -9.38
N THR A 12 15.74 10.07 -10.44
CA THR A 12 15.67 10.58 -11.82
C THR A 12 14.27 10.37 -12.37
N ARG A 13 13.94 11.02 -13.49
CA ARG A 13 12.59 10.92 -14.07
C ARG A 13 12.28 9.49 -14.54
N GLU A 14 13.27 8.78 -15.07
CA GLU A 14 13.15 7.38 -15.49
C GLU A 14 12.82 6.49 -14.29
N LEU A 15 13.52 6.70 -13.17
CA LEU A 15 13.26 5.95 -11.94
C LEU A 15 11.88 6.26 -11.35
N ILE A 16 11.43 7.52 -11.41
CA ILE A 16 10.06 7.90 -11.02
C ILE A 16 9.05 7.14 -11.87
N ASN A 17 9.22 7.13 -13.19
CA ASN A 17 8.30 6.45 -14.11
C ASN A 17 8.26 4.93 -13.83
N GLU A 18 9.41 4.30 -13.56
CA GLU A 18 9.48 2.88 -13.21
C GLU A 18 8.77 2.58 -11.88
N LEU A 19 9.03 3.38 -10.83
CA LEU A 19 8.38 3.24 -9.54
C LEU A 19 6.86 3.46 -9.63
N ALA A 20 6.44 4.51 -10.36
CA ALA A 20 5.03 4.80 -10.59
C ALA A 20 4.35 3.70 -11.41
N HIS A 21 5.02 3.15 -12.42
CA HIS A 21 4.52 2.00 -13.17
C HIS A 21 4.26 0.81 -12.25
N ASN A 22 5.24 0.43 -11.43
CA ASN A 22 5.11 -0.68 -10.48
C ASN A 22 3.95 -0.45 -9.49
N VAL A 23 3.82 0.76 -8.93
CA VAL A 23 2.70 1.10 -8.03
C VAL A 23 1.35 1.03 -8.76
N ALA A 24 1.28 1.48 -10.00
CA ALA A 24 0.07 1.46 -10.82
C ALA A 24 -0.39 0.03 -11.17
N GLN A 25 0.54 -0.93 -11.24
CA GLN A 25 0.21 -2.36 -11.36
C GLN A 25 -0.37 -2.96 -10.06
N GLY A 26 -0.41 -2.20 -8.96
CA GLY A 26 -0.95 -2.64 -7.68
C GLY A 26 0.09 -3.23 -6.72
N PHE A 27 1.39 -3.15 -7.03
CA PHE A 27 2.42 -3.56 -6.09
C PHE A 27 2.47 -2.63 -4.86
N SER A 28 2.97 -3.15 -3.74
CA SER A 28 3.24 -2.35 -2.53
C SER A 28 4.50 -1.50 -2.74
N TYR A 29 4.64 -0.41 -2.00
CA TYR A 29 5.83 0.46 -2.12
C TYR A 29 7.14 -0.29 -1.90
N LYS A 30 7.16 -1.23 -0.95
CA LYS A 30 8.31 -2.10 -0.69
C LYS A 30 8.71 -2.91 -1.91
N VAL A 31 7.73 -3.55 -2.56
CA VAL A 31 7.97 -4.36 -3.77
C VAL A 31 8.37 -3.46 -4.94
N SER A 32 7.66 -2.36 -5.16
CA SER A 32 7.98 -1.38 -6.21
C SER A 32 9.40 -0.83 -6.07
N ALA A 33 9.83 -0.49 -4.84
CA ALA A 33 11.18 -0.04 -4.55
C ALA A 33 12.22 -1.13 -4.80
N ALA A 34 11.96 -2.36 -4.32
CA ALA A 34 12.87 -3.49 -4.52
C ALA A 34 13.07 -3.84 -6.00
N LEU A 35 12.00 -3.83 -6.80
CA LEU A 35 12.06 -4.07 -8.25
C LEU A 35 12.92 -3.02 -8.97
N ALA A 36 12.84 -1.76 -8.54
CA ALA A 36 13.63 -0.65 -9.08
C ALA A 36 15.04 -0.54 -8.46
N GLY A 37 15.46 -1.50 -7.62
CA GLY A 37 16.77 -1.49 -6.96
C GLY A 37 16.96 -0.42 -5.87
N VAL A 38 15.87 0.12 -5.33
CA VAL A 38 15.84 1.16 -4.30
C VAL A 38 15.50 0.54 -2.95
N ALA A 39 16.12 1.00 -1.85
CA ALA A 39 15.67 0.58 -0.52
C ALA A 39 14.32 1.22 -0.19
N GLU A 40 13.48 0.46 0.52
CA GLU A 40 12.19 0.93 1.03
C GLU A 40 12.32 2.24 1.82
N SER A 41 13.33 2.37 2.68
CA SER A 41 13.59 3.61 3.43
C SER A 41 13.86 4.82 2.54
N THR A 42 14.55 4.63 1.41
CA THR A 42 14.82 5.70 0.44
C THR A 42 13.54 6.13 -0.27
N PHE A 43 12.66 5.20 -0.61
CA PHE A 43 11.36 5.49 -1.20
C PHE A 43 10.52 6.37 -0.26
N TYR A 44 10.39 5.99 1.00
CA TYR A 44 9.65 6.78 2.00
C TYR A 44 10.31 8.12 2.29
N TYR A 45 11.64 8.19 2.32
CA TYR A 45 12.37 9.45 2.44
C TYR A 45 12.01 10.42 1.30
N TRP A 46 11.94 9.95 0.05
CA TRP A 46 11.55 10.78 -1.07
C TRP A 46 10.09 11.24 -1.01
N LEU A 47 9.18 10.37 -0.56
CA LEU A 47 7.78 10.78 -0.33
C LEU A 47 7.67 11.86 0.74
N ALA A 48 8.38 11.71 1.87
CA ALA A 48 8.40 12.71 2.94
C ALA A 48 8.94 14.05 2.43
N LYS A 49 10.07 14.02 1.72
CA LYS A 49 10.67 15.21 1.12
C LYS A 49 9.76 15.87 0.08
N GLY A 50 9.03 15.09 -0.71
CA GLY A 50 8.04 15.61 -1.65
C GLY A 50 6.89 16.36 -0.97
N LYS A 51 6.45 15.91 0.22
CA LYS A 51 5.38 16.57 0.99
C LYS A 51 5.82 17.95 1.52
N GLU A 52 7.10 18.11 1.81
CA GLU A 52 7.69 19.36 2.30
C GLU A 52 8.08 20.32 1.17
N SER A 53 8.18 19.81 -0.06
CA SER A 53 8.64 20.57 -1.22
C SER A 53 7.49 21.31 -1.91
N LYS A 54 7.73 22.56 -2.32
CA LYS A 54 6.78 23.34 -3.15
C LYS A 54 6.99 23.16 -4.65
N SER A 55 8.13 22.61 -5.06
CA SER A 55 8.49 22.34 -6.45
C SER A 55 9.67 21.36 -6.53
N GLY A 56 9.90 20.79 -7.72
CA GLY A 56 11.07 19.97 -8.03
C GLY A 56 10.82 18.47 -7.97
N ILE A 57 11.88 17.69 -8.26
CA ILE A 57 11.78 16.25 -8.56
C ILE A 57 11.16 15.39 -7.45
N PHE A 58 11.27 15.78 -6.19
CA PHE A 58 10.63 15.05 -5.07
C PHE A 58 9.13 15.29 -5.02
N LEU A 59 8.67 16.50 -5.37
CA LEU A 59 7.24 16.78 -5.51
C LEU A 59 6.68 16.02 -6.71
N ASP A 60 7.39 16.06 -7.86
CA ASP A 60 7.00 15.30 -9.05
C ASP A 60 6.85 13.80 -8.73
N PHE A 61 7.81 13.23 -7.98
CA PHE A 61 7.72 11.84 -7.54
C PHE A 61 6.49 11.58 -6.67
N LEU A 62 6.22 12.43 -5.68
CA LEU A 62 5.04 12.28 -4.82
C LEU A 62 3.74 12.33 -5.63
N GLU A 63 3.63 13.26 -6.57
CA GLU A 63 2.45 13.41 -7.43
C GLU A 63 2.27 12.21 -8.36
N GLU A 64 3.34 11.73 -9.00
CA GLU A 64 3.30 10.55 -9.85
C GLU A 64 2.92 9.28 -9.07
N ILE A 65 3.42 9.11 -7.84
CA ILE A 65 3.01 7.99 -6.99
C ILE A 65 1.52 8.09 -6.62
N LYS A 66 1.01 9.27 -6.27
CA LYS A 66 -0.43 9.44 -6.00
C LYS A 66 -1.29 9.10 -7.21
N VAL A 67 -0.88 9.54 -8.40
CA VAL A 67 -1.58 9.20 -9.66
C VAL A 67 -1.51 7.69 -9.91
N ALA A 68 -0.35 7.06 -9.70
CA ALA A 68 -0.19 5.63 -9.83
C ALA A 68 -1.10 4.83 -8.88
N GLU A 69 -1.28 5.30 -7.64
CA GLU A 69 -2.22 4.68 -6.71
C GLU A 69 -3.66 4.74 -7.21
N GLN A 70 -4.09 5.89 -7.75
CA GLN A 70 -5.43 5.99 -8.33
C GLN A 70 -5.59 5.06 -9.54
N LYS A 71 -4.55 4.91 -10.37
CA LYS A 71 -4.55 3.95 -11.49
C LYS A 71 -4.73 2.51 -10.98
N ALA A 72 -3.99 2.10 -9.95
CA ALA A 72 -4.15 0.78 -9.36
C ALA A 72 -5.57 0.53 -8.81
N LYS A 73 -6.18 1.56 -8.20
CA LYS A 73 -7.57 1.51 -7.75
C LYS A 73 -8.53 1.30 -8.92
N VAL A 74 -8.40 2.12 -9.96
CA VAL A 74 -9.24 2.04 -11.17
C VAL A 74 -9.14 0.68 -11.83
N THR A 75 -7.93 0.14 -12.01
CA THR A 75 -7.74 -1.21 -12.59
C THR A 75 -8.45 -2.30 -11.78
N THR A 76 -8.42 -2.19 -10.44
CA THR A 76 -9.13 -3.15 -9.59
C THR A 76 -10.66 -3.02 -9.75
N LEU A 77 -11.17 -1.80 -9.85
CA LEU A 77 -12.60 -1.55 -10.10
C LEU A 77 -13.04 -1.99 -11.49
N GLU A 78 -12.20 -1.84 -12.51
CA GLU A 78 -12.45 -2.35 -13.87
C GLU A 78 -12.57 -3.87 -13.87
N ALA A 79 -11.69 -4.59 -13.16
CA ALA A 79 -11.81 -6.04 -13.00
C ALA A 79 -13.15 -6.43 -12.34
N ILE A 80 -13.61 -5.69 -11.34
CA ILE A 80 -14.93 -5.90 -10.72
C ILE A 80 -16.06 -5.67 -11.71
N LYS A 81 -15.99 -4.60 -12.52
CA LYS A 81 -16.99 -4.34 -13.58
C LYS A 81 -17.01 -5.46 -14.61
N GLU A 82 -15.85 -5.93 -15.06
CA GLU A 82 -15.76 -7.07 -15.98
C GLU A 82 -16.44 -8.32 -15.39
N ILE A 83 -16.20 -8.64 -14.12
CA ILE A 83 -16.89 -9.75 -13.44
C ILE A 83 -18.41 -9.53 -13.43
N ALA A 84 -18.86 -8.31 -13.10
CA ALA A 84 -20.28 -7.97 -13.04
C ALA A 84 -20.98 -8.10 -14.41
N TYR A 85 -20.26 -7.86 -15.52
CA TYR A 85 -20.77 -8.05 -16.87
C TYR A 85 -20.69 -9.50 -17.38
N GLY A 86 -20.33 -10.46 -16.51
CA GLY A 86 -20.25 -11.88 -16.87
C GLY A 86 -18.82 -12.37 -17.16
N GLY A 87 -17.79 -11.64 -16.76
CA GLY A 87 -16.40 -12.10 -16.90
C GLY A 87 -15.93 -12.23 -18.36
N ARG A 88 -14.83 -12.95 -18.57
CA ARG A 88 -14.23 -13.13 -19.89
C ARG A 88 -14.63 -14.49 -20.45
N ILE A 89 -15.13 -14.49 -21.68
CA ILE A 89 -15.41 -15.72 -22.42
C ILE A 89 -14.14 -16.12 -23.15
N ILE A 90 -13.52 -17.23 -22.75
CA ILE A 90 -12.38 -17.82 -23.44
C ILE A 90 -12.90 -18.98 -24.28
N LYS A 91 -12.65 -18.92 -25.59
CA LYS A 91 -12.89 -20.04 -26.50
C LYS A 91 -11.62 -20.85 -26.61
N LYS A 92 -11.66 -22.10 -26.17
CA LYS A 92 -10.58 -23.06 -26.34
C LYS A 92 -10.93 -24.00 -27.48
N ILE A 93 -10.13 -23.96 -28.53
CA ILE A 93 -10.26 -24.85 -29.69
C ILE A 93 -9.27 -26.00 -29.48
N GLN A 94 -9.78 -27.21 -29.28
CA GLN A 94 -8.98 -28.43 -29.21
C GLN A 94 -9.18 -29.27 -30.45
N GLU A 95 -8.12 -29.46 -31.21
CA GLU A 95 -8.10 -30.41 -32.32
C GLU A 95 -7.88 -31.82 -31.77
N ARG A 96 -8.79 -32.75 -32.08
CA ARG A 96 -8.54 -34.19 -31.90
C ARG A 96 -7.93 -34.74 -33.18
N ARG A 97 -6.80 -35.43 -33.02
CA ARG A 97 -6.13 -36.18 -34.08
C ARG A 97 -6.11 -37.67 -33.75
N ASP A 98 -6.12 -38.51 -34.79
CA ASP A 98 -5.95 -39.95 -34.65
C ASP A 98 -4.49 -40.33 -34.37
N GLU A 99 -4.24 -41.63 -34.17
CA GLU A 99 -2.89 -42.21 -34.00
C GLU A 99 -1.98 -41.97 -35.22
N GLU A 100 -2.56 -41.62 -36.38
CA GLU A 100 -1.90 -41.36 -37.65
C GLU A 100 -1.71 -39.84 -37.91
N GLY A 101 -2.11 -38.99 -36.96
CA GLY A 101 -1.97 -37.53 -37.02
C GLY A 101 -3.02 -36.78 -37.83
N ARG A 102 -4.05 -37.46 -38.37
CA ARG A 102 -5.15 -36.84 -39.12
C ARG A 102 -6.17 -36.24 -38.16
N LEU A 103 -6.72 -35.08 -38.54
CA LEU A 103 -7.75 -34.37 -37.78
C LEU A 103 -9.07 -35.14 -37.81
N ILE A 104 -9.51 -35.65 -36.66
CA ILE A 104 -10.80 -36.32 -36.48
C ILE A 104 -11.91 -35.30 -36.17
N GLY A 105 -11.56 -34.14 -35.62
CA GLY A 105 -12.51 -33.06 -35.40
C GLY A 105 -11.99 -32.01 -34.43
N THR A 106 -12.80 -30.97 -34.25
CA THR A 106 -12.48 -29.83 -33.38
C THR A 106 -13.52 -29.74 -32.27
N ILE A 107 -13.06 -29.67 -31.03
CA ILE A 107 -13.90 -29.39 -29.86
C ILE A 107 -13.73 -27.91 -29.53
N GLU A 108 -14.81 -27.15 -29.66
CA GLU A 108 -14.88 -25.77 -29.17
C GLU A 108 -15.47 -25.78 -27.76
N THR A 109 -14.63 -25.55 -26.76
CA THR A 109 -15.07 -25.36 -25.37
C THR A 109 -15.13 -23.87 -25.07
N THR A 110 -16.29 -23.41 -24.60
CA THR A 110 -16.47 -22.03 -24.10
C THR A 110 -16.36 -22.05 -22.58
N GLU A 111 -15.35 -21.41 -22.03
CA GLU A 111 -15.15 -21.28 -20.59
C GLU A 111 -15.29 -19.82 -20.17
N GLN A 112 -16.09 -19.57 -19.13
CA GLN A 112 -16.27 -18.25 -18.54
C GLN A 112 -15.26 -18.11 -17.40
N LEU A 113 -14.16 -17.40 -17.66
CA LEU A 113 -13.14 -17.11 -16.66
C LEU A 113 -13.33 -15.69 -16.12
N ALA A 114 -13.64 -15.57 -14.84
CA ALA A 114 -13.75 -14.29 -14.16
C ALA A 114 -12.70 -14.22 -13.05
N PRO A 115 -12.01 -13.08 -12.85
CA PRO A 115 -11.22 -12.89 -11.64
C PRO A 115 -12.09 -13.09 -10.39
N SER A 116 -11.48 -13.51 -9.28
CA SER A 116 -12.23 -13.70 -8.03
C SER A 116 -12.70 -12.34 -7.51
N LEU A 117 -14.02 -12.12 -7.53
CA LEU A 117 -14.63 -10.90 -6.99
C LEU A 117 -14.20 -10.67 -5.53
N ALA A 118 -14.19 -11.74 -4.73
CA ALA A 118 -13.76 -11.69 -3.34
C ALA A 118 -12.31 -11.20 -3.20
N ALA A 119 -11.39 -11.65 -4.08
CA ALA A 119 -10.01 -11.19 -4.05
C ALA A 119 -9.90 -9.69 -4.40
N CYS A 120 -10.63 -9.23 -5.42
CA CYS A 120 -10.65 -7.82 -5.79
C CYS A 120 -11.21 -6.92 -4.67
N CYS A 121 -12.33 -7.31 -4.06
CA CYS A 121 -12.90 -6.58 -2.93
C CYS A 121 -11.94 -6.54 -1.75
N TRP A 122 -11.30 -7.66 -1.42
CA TRP A 122 -10.34 -7.72 -0.32
C TRP A 122 -9.11 -6.84 -0.54
N MET A 123 -8.63 -6.75 -1.79
CA MET A 123 -7.56 -5.81 -2.14
C MET A 123 -7.99 -4.35 -1.92
N LEU A 124 -9.20 -3.98 -2.34
CA LEU A 124 -9.74 -2.63 -2.15
C LEU A 124 -9.88 -2.28 -0.66
N GLU A 125 -10.50 -3.16 0.13
CA GLU A 125 -10.71 -2.96 1.57
C GLU A 125 -9.41 -2.74 2.34
N ARG A 126 -8.35 -3.47 1.99
CA ARG A 126 -7.06 -3.36 2.69
C ARG A 126 -6.24 -2.15 2.27
N ARG A 127 -6.35 -1.74 1.00
CA ARG A 127 -5.50 -0.70 0.42
C ARG A 127 -6.12 0.69 0.49
N TRP A 128 -7.45 0.77 0.50
CA TRP A 128 -8.24 2.01 0.63
C TRP A 128 -9.40 1.82 1.63
N PRO A 129 -9.10 1.50 2.90
CA PRO A 129 -10.14 1.22 3.91
C PRO A 129 -11.08 2.40 4.14
N GLU A 130 -10.60 3.64 4.03
CA GLU A 130 -11.42 4.84 4.20
C GLU A 130 -12.59 4.94 3.20
N GLU A 131 -12.39 4.40 2.00
CA GLU A 131 -13.39 4.40 0.92
C GLU A 131 -14.20 3.11 0.89
N PHE A 132 -13.54 1.95 1.05
CA PHE A 132 -14.13 0.64 0.74
C PHE A 132 -14.36 -0.25 1.96
N ALA A 133 -13.92 0.13 3.17
CA ALA A 133 -14.21 -0.68 4.36
C ALA A 133 -15.73 -0.78 4.60
N PRO A 134 -16.22 -1.93 5.09
CA PRO A 134 -17.62 -2.10 5.46
C PRO A 134 -18.07 -1.01 6.43
N ARG A 135 -19.12 -0.27 6.05
CA ARG A 135 -19.74 0.73 6.92
C ARG A 135 -20.88 0.07 7.68
N SER A 136 -20.83 0.14 9.00
CA SER A 136 -21.93 -0.26 9.87
C SER A 136 -22.36 0.94 10.71
N ALA A 137 -23.66 1.22 10.70
CA ALA A 137 -24.27 2.14 11.65
C ALA A 137 -24.73 1.30 12.85
N LEU A 138 -24.00 1.38 13.95
CA LEU A 138 -24.40 0.74 15.20
C LEU A 138 -25.18 1.76 16.02
N GLU A 139 -26.48 1.50 16.22
CA GLU A 139 -27.24 2.24 17.21
C GLU A 139 -26.79 1.78 18.59
N ILE A 140 -26.06 2.65 19.30
CA ILE A 140 -25.62 2.40 20.66
C ILE A 140 -26.65 3.09 21.56
N SER A 141 -27.67 2.35 22.00
CA SER A 141 -28.68 2.83 22.95
C SER A 141 -28.73 1.97 24.22
N ASN A 142 -29.03 2.61 25.35
CA ASN A 142 -29.36 1.95 26.62
C ASN A 142 -30.87 2.14 26.88
N GLY A 143 -31.68 1.83 25.88
CA GLY A 143 -33.10 2.18 25.85
C GLY A 143 -33.30 3.70 25.88
N LYS A 144 -34.16 4.20 26.77
CA LYS A 144 -34.37 5.65 26.99
C LYS A 144 -33.37 6.28 27.96
N ASN A 145 -32.45 5.48 28.52
CA ASN A 145 -31.57 5.92 29.59
C ASN A 145 -30.18 6.27 29.05
N PRO A 146 -29.47 7.22 29.67
CA PRO A 146 -28.07 7.47 29.36
C PRO A 146 -27.19 6.27 29.71
N PHE A 147 -26.04 6.16 29.05
CA PHE A 147 -25.01 5.19 29.40
C PHE A 147 -24.42 5.51 30.77
N GLN A 148 -24.29 4.49 31.62
CA GLN A 148 -23.65 4.60 32.92
C GLN A 148 -22.24 4.05 32.82
N PHE A 149 -21.26 4.89 33.14
CA PHE A 149 -19.86 4.50 33.22
C PHE A 149 -19.38 4.69 34.66
N ALA A 150 -18.88 3.64 35.31
CA ALA A 150 -18.21 3.72 36.60
C ALA A 150 -16.72 3.48 36.37
N GLY A 151 -15.93 4.56 36.38
CA GLY A 151 -14.47 4.50 36.30
C GLY A 151 -13.85 4.66 37.68
N THR A 152 -12.92 3.79 38.05
CA THR A 152 -12.08 3.99 39.24
C THR A 152 -10.94 4.94 38.88
N LEU A 153 -10.89 6.11 39.52
CA LEU A 153 -9.77 7.04 39.40
C LEU A 153 -8.52 6.41 40.04
N PHE A 154 -7.57 5.96 39.20
CA PHE A 154 -6.22 5.70 39.67
C PHE A 154 -5.51 7.04 39.82
N GLN A 155 -5.39 7.50 41.06
CA GLN A 155 -4.58 8.66 41.39
C GLN A 155 -3.11 8.23 41.25
N GLN A 156 -2.42 8.76 40.24
CA GLN A 156 -0.96 8.61 40.14
C GLN A 156 -0.35 9.26 41.39
N ALA A 157 0.30 8.45 42.23
CA ALA A 157 1.11 8.97 43.31
C ALA A 157 2.29 9.73 42.70
N VAL A 158 2.26 11.06 42.81
CA VAL A 158 3.44 11.89 42.57
C VAL A 158 4.41 11.54 43.69
N LEU A 159 5.48 10.80 43.36
CA LEU A 159 6.58 10.56 44.28
C LEU A 159 7.15 11.93 44.67
N PRO A 160 7.25 12.26 45.97
CA PRO A 160 7.85 13.52 46.39
C PRO A 160 9.30 13.55 45.88
N GLY A 161 9.63 14.63 45.17
CA GLY A 161 10.95 14.85 44.62
C GLY A 161 12.02 14.67 45.68
N SER A 162 13.02 13.86 45.37
CA SER A 162 14.29 13.82 46.07
C SER A 162 14.99 15.17 45.84
N ALA A 163 14.62 16.17 46.63
CA ALA A 163 15.44 17.34 46.86
C ALA A 163 16.57 16.91 47.80
N ASP A 164 17.62 16.33 47.22
CA ASP A 164 18.91 16.22 47.89
C ASP A 164 20.03 16.49 46.87
N HIS A 165 20.15 17.78 46.52
CA HIS A 165 21.43 18.32 46.10
C HIS A 165 21.99 19.05 47.30
N GLY A 166 22.85 18.34 48.03
CA GLY A 166 23.75 18.94 49.00
C GLY A 166 24.59 20.05 48.35
N PRO A 167 25.12 20.99 49.15
CA PRO A 167 25.85 22.13 48.63
C PRO A 167 27.05 21.65 47.82
N VAL A 168 27.14 22.14 46.58
CA VAL A 168 28.34 22.01 45.75
C VAL A 168 29.39 22.92 46.40
N ASP A 169 30.41 22.30 47.00
CA ASP A 169 31.63 22.97 47.42
C ASP A 169 32.29 23.58 46.18
N THR A 170 32.22 24.91 46.06
CA THR A 170 33.10 25.68 45.19
C THR A 170 34.43 25.84 45.91
N ASP A 171 35.37 24.95 45.62
CA ASP A 171 36.77 25.10 45.98
C ASP A 171 37.48 25.93 44.89
N ASP A 172 37.37 27.25 45.03
CA ASP A 172 38.29 28.20 44.40
C ASP A 172 39.44 28.42 45.40
N SER A 173 40.58 27.78 45.14
CA SER A 173 41.88 28.10 45.74
C SER A 173 43.00 27.65 44.81
N ASP A 174 43.47 28.63 44.05
CA ASP A 174 44.82 28.86 43.51
C ASP A 174 45.88 27.73 43.60
N GLU A 175 46.37 27.28 42.43
CA GLU A 175 47.81 27.21 42.09
C GLU A 175 48.05 27.17 40.57
#